data_AF-A0A840GYC3-F1
#
_entry.id   AF-A0A840GYC3-F1
#
_cell.length_a   1.000
_cell.length_b   1.000
_cell.length_c   1.000
_cell.angle_alpha   90.00
_cell.angle_beta   90.00
_cell.angle_gamma   90.00
#
_symmetry.space_group_name_H-M   'P 1'
#
loop_
_entity.id
_entity.type
_entity.pdbx_description
1 polymer ?
#
loop_
_entity_poly.entity_id
_entity_poly.type
_entity_poly.pdbx_seq_one_letter_code
_entity_poly.pdbx_strand_id
1 'polypeptide(L)'
;MTSKANNTGKPWRVVGQKTKSAAPQAELHHLPGNAKTPRKPDGSFAKGTRPGPGRAKGQRNRTTVMLKDAILQAATLLGQDGKGKDGLTGYLMMLASKERQTFAKLLERVLPLQLDVKEAPRTYTVAEAAAELNRRGLPVPMLLALAPPSNDTPIAANEDTAEDEEFEQLAPGTARIE
;
A
#
# COMPACT_ATOMS: atom_id res chain seq x y z
N MET A 1 30.77 -57.51 48.28
CA MET A 1 29.42 -56.98 48.55
C MET A 1 29.20 -55.77 47.64
N THR A 2 29.05 -55.96 46.33
CA THR A 2 27.75 -56.03 45.60
C THR A 2 26.76 -54.95 45.99
N SER A 3 26.60 -53.93 45.14
CA SER A 3 25.29 -53.34 44.87
C SER A 3 25.19 -52.98 43.39
N LYS A 4 24.21 -53.61 42.74
CA LYS A 4 23.73 -53.42 41.36
C LYS A 4 22.56 -52.42 41.40
N ALA A 5 22.40 -51.61 40.35
CA ALA A 5 21.15 -51.41 39.60
C ALA A 5 21.35 -50.20 38.66
N ASN A 6 21.58 -50.41 37.36
CA ASN A 6 20.58 -50.61 36.29
C ASN A 6 19.57 -49.46 36.16
N ASN A 7 19.91 -48.47 35.31
CA ASN A 7 18.91 -47.61 34.66
C ASN A 7 18.76 -48.10 33.21
N THR A 8 17.77 -48.97 32.99
CA THR A 8 17.38 -49.49 31.69
C THR A 8 16.63 -48.40 30.92
N GLY A 9 17.25 -47.94 29.82
CA GLY A 9 16.65 -47.03 28.87
C GLY A 9 15.34 -47.58 28.33
N LYS A 10 14.25 -46.85 28.58
CA LYS A 10 12.95 -47.11 27.96
C LYS A 10 12.99 -46.64 26.50
N PRO A 11 12.63 -47.48 25.51
CA PRO A 11 12.53 -47.06 24.13
C PRO A 11 11.26 -46.21 23.95
N TRP A 12 11.44 -44.99 23.47
CA TRP A 12 10.32 -44.12 23.11
C TRP A 12 9.64 -44.71 21.86
N ARG A 13 8.36 -45.05 22.01
CA ARG A 13 7.50 -45.55 20.92
C ARG A 13 7.44 -44.53 19.78
N VAL A 14 7.72 -44.99 18.58
CA VAL A 14 7.39 -44.32 17.32
C VAL A 14 5.87 -44.32 17.18
N VAL A 15 5.23 -43.15 17.37
CA VAL A 15 3.80 -42.96 17.12
C VAL A 15 3.61 -42.54 15.66
N GLY A 16 2.86 -43.39 14.96
CA GLY A 16 2.29 -43.29 13.62
C GLY A 16 2.45 -41.98 12.86
N GLN A 17 3.16 -42.06 11.73
CA GLN A 17 2.98 -41.15 10.62
C GLN A 17 1.55 -41.32 10.08
N LYS A 18 0.66 -40.36 10.40
CA LYS A 18 -0.56 -40.17 9.61
C LYS A 18 -0.16 -39.43 8.34
N THR A 19 -0.19 -40.12 7.21
CA THR A 19 -0.17 -39.53 5.88
C THR A 19 -1.40 -38.63 5.76
N LYS A 20 -1.17 -37.30 5.86
CA LYS A 20 -2.17 -36.33 5.43
C LYS A 20 -2.23 -36.45 3.90
N SER A 21 -3.33 -37.02 3.42
CA SER A 21 -3.72 -36.97 2.02
C SER A 21 -3.58 -35.54 1.50
N ALA A 22 -2.84 -35.39 0.41
CA ALA A 22 -2.69 -34.14 -0.30
C ALA A 22 -4.05 -33.77 -0.91
N ALA A 23 -4.72 -32.79 -0.31
CA ALA A 23 -5.72 -32.00 -1.03
C ALA A 23 -4.97 -31.07 -2.01
N PRO A 24 -5.48 -30.87 -3.23
CA PRO A 24 -4.77 -30.15 -4.27
C PRO A 24 -4.52 -28.72 -3.81
N GLN A 25 -3.24 -28.32 -3.88
CA GLN A 25 -2.82 -26.95 -3.67
C GLN A 25 -3.44 -26.13 -4.80
N ALA A 26 -4.59 -25.52 -4.53
CA ALA A 26 -5.13 -24.47 -5.38
C ALA A 26 -4.02 -23.43 -5.54
N GLU A 27 -3.58 -23.28 -6.78
CA GLU A 27 -2.48 -22.44 -7.22
C GLU A 27 -2.61 -21.06 -6.58
N LEU A 28 -1.76 -20.82 -5.57
CA LEU A 28 -1.61 -19.50 -5.00
C LEU A 28 -0.88 -18.66 -6.03
N HIS A 29 -1.65 -17.97 -6.88
CA HIS A 29 -1.14 -16.87 -7.70
C HIS A 29 -0.43 -15.87 -6.77
N HIS A 30 0.89 -15.99 -6.75
CA HIS A 30 1.84 -15.03 -6.23
C HIS A 30 1.58 -13.71 -6.97
N LEU A 31 0.79 -12.82 -6.36
CA LEU A 31 0.66 -11.46 -6.86
C LEU A 31 2.07 -10.83 -6.86
N PRO A 32 2.54 -10.25 -7.98
CA PRO A 32 3.82 -9.56 -8.00
C PRO A 32 3.80 -8.47 -6.91
N GLY A 33 4.93 -8.32 -6.21
CA GLY A 33 5.09 -7.61 -4.93
C GLY A 33 4.77 -6.10 -4.88
N ASN A 34 3.92 -5.60 -5.78
CA ASN A 34 3.43 -4.23 -5.79
C ASN A 34 1.94 -4.10 -6.23
N ALA A 35 1.22 -5.20 -6.47
CA ALA A 35 -0.21 -5.14 -6.78
C ALA A 35 -1.02 -4.89 -5.50
N LYS A 36 -1.85 -3.83 -5.48
CA LYS A 36 -2.79 -3.59 -4.37
C LYS A 36 -3.74 -4.79 -4.30
N THR A 37 -3.82 -5.43 -3.13
CA THR A 37 -4.77 -6.52 -2.92
C THR A 37 -6.18 -6.00 -3.22
N PRO A 38 -6.97 -6.66 -4.10
CA PRO A 38 -8.28 -6.18 -4.48
C PRO A 38 -9.17 -6.04 -3.26
N ARG A 39 -9.84 -4.90 -3.18
CA ARG A 39 -10.75 -4.52 -2.09
C ARG A 39 -12.16 -4.38 -2.63
N LYS A 40 -13.12 -4.71 -1.80
CA LYS A 40 -14.54 -4.40 -2.03
C LYS A 40 -14.80 -2.90 -1.83
N PRO A 41 -15.95 -2.38 -2.31
CA PRO A 41 -16.33 -0.97 -2.11
C PRO A 41 -16.51 -0.58 -0.63
N ASP A 42 -16.69 -1.55 0.27
CA ASP A 42 -16.75 -1.37 1.73
C ASP A 42 -15.34 -1.26 2.39
N GLY A 43 -14.26 -1.40 1.62
CA GLY A 43 -12.87 -1.37 2.09
C GLY A 43 -12.35 -2.71 2.63
N SER A 44 -13.20 -3.74 2.72
CA SER A 44 -12.79 -5.09 3.09
C SER A 44 -12.01 -5.78 1.97
N PHE A 45 -11.18 -6.76 2.31
CA PHE A 45 -10.46 -7.56 1.31
C PHE A 45 -11.44 -8.40 0.48
N ALA A 46 -11.22 -8.47 -0.84
CA ALA A 46 -12.01 -9.34 -1.70
C ALA A 46 -11.88 -10.81 -1.25
N LYS A 47 -12.97 -11.57 -1.37
CA LYS A 47 -13.01 -12.96 -0.94
C LYS A 47 -11.97 -13.77 -1.72
N GLY A 48 -11.12 -14.52 -1.01
CA GLY A 48 -10.02 -15.27 -1.62
C GLY A 48 -8.67 -14.52 -1.61
N THR A 49 -8.64 -13.24 -1.24
CA THR A 49 -7.38 -12.49 -1.14
C THR A 49 -6.85 -12.44 0.29
N ARG A 50 -5.55 -12.67 0.43
CA ARG A 50 -4.84 -12.47 1.70
C ARG A 50 -4.17 -11.10 1.67
N PRO A 51 -4.21 -10.33 2.77
CA PRO A 51 -3.37 -9.15 2.89
C PRO A 51 -1.93 -9.53 2.56
N GLY A 52 -1.21 -8.67 1.84
CA GLY A 52 0.22 -8.87 1.57
C GLY A 52 0.97 -9.20 2.86
N PRO A 53 2.12 -9.90 2.79
CA PRO A 53 2.88 -10.27 3.97
C PRO A 53 3.26 -8.99 4.68
N GLY A 54 2.54 -8.69 5.76
CA GLY A 54 2.87 -7.57 6.62
C GLY A 54 4.29 -7.76 7.17
N ARG A 55 4.73 -6.79 7.95
CA ARG A 55 6.04 -6.87 8.61
C ARG A 55 6.25 -8.24 9.25
N ALA A 56 7.35 -8.92 8.89
CA ALA A 56 7.61 -10.28 9.32
C ALA A 56 7.53 -10.40 10.86
N LYS A 57 6.82 -11.43 11.32
CA LYS A 57 6.52 -11.64 12.74
C LYS A 57 7.83 -11.72 13.54
N GLY A 58 7.93 -10.94 14.60
CA GLY A 58 9.13 -10.90 15.45
C GLY A 58 10.21 -9.92 14.99
N GLN A 59 10.04 -9.19 13.87
CA GLN A 59 10.98 -8.12 13.58
C GLN A 59 10.95 -7.03 14.67
N ARG A 60 12.12 -6.49 14.98
CA ARG A 60 12.33 -5.42 15.98
C ARG A 60 12.15 -4.03 15.35
N ASN A 61 11.48 -3.12 16.05
CA ASN A 61 11.26 -1.77 15.54
C ASN A 61 12.62 -1.09 15.33
N ARG A 62 12.87 -0.53 14.13
CA ARG A 62 14.14 0.16 13.84
C ARG A 62 14.37 1.35 14.77
N THR A 63 13.28 2.03 15.13
CA THR A 63 13.26 3.10 16.13
C THR A 63 12.20 2.73 17.16
N THR A 64 12.61 2.52 18.40
CA THR A 64 11.70 2.22 19.51
C THR A 64 10.93 3.48 19.91
N VAL A 65 9.76 3.30 20.53
CA VAL A 65 8.96 4.43 21.04
C VAL A 65 9.77 5.20 22.09
N MET A 66 10.40 4.48 23.03
CA MET A 66 11.25 5.07 24.06
C MET A 66 12.38 5.94 23.49
N LEU A 67 12.99 5.54 22.36
CA LEU A 67 14.04 6.35 21.73
C LEU A 67 13.48 7.64 21.15
N LYS A 68 12.30 7.59 20.51
CA LYS A 68 11.65 8.80 19.97
C LYS A 68 11.30 9.76 21.10
N ASP A 69 10.71 9.25 22.17
CA ASP A 69 10.32 10.07 23.32
C ASP A 69 11.54 10.69 23.98
N ALA A 70 12.62 9.92 24.17
CA ALA A 70 13.88 10.43 24.72
C ALA A 70 14.50 11.54 23.86
N ILE A 71 14.48 11.39 22.52
CA ILE A 71 14.98 12.42 21.61
C ILE A 71 14.14 13.71 21.73
N LEU A 72 12.81 13.58 21.75
CA LEU A 72 11.91 14.74 21.88
C LEU A 72 12.05 15.44 23.24
N GLN A 73 12.22 14.67 24.31
CA GLN A 73 12.48 15.20 25.65
C GLN A 73 13.83 15.93 25.70
N ALA A 74 14.90 15.33 25.17
CA ALA A 74 16.21 15.95 25.14
C ALA A 74 16.20 17.27 24.36
N ALA A 75 15.55 17.30 23.20
CA ALA A 75 15.39 18.53 22.41
C ALA A 75 14.59 19.61 23.17
N THR A 76 13.54 19.21 23.89
CA THR A 76 12.74 20.12 24.71
C THR A 76 13.55 20.71 25.87
N LEU A 77 14.35 19.89 26.56
CA LEU A 77 15.20 20.34 27.66
C LEU A 77 16.36 21.24 27.20
N LEU A 78 16.88 21.02 25.98
CA LEU A 78 17.93 21.87 25.44
C LEU A 78 17.39 23.27 25.10
N GLY A 79 16.25 23.35 24.41
CA GLY A 79 15.69 24.64 24.00
C GLY A 79 16.59 25.43 23.03
N GLN A 80 16.36 26.74 22.94
CA GLN A 80 17.11 27.64 22.06
C GLN A 80 18.54 27.91 22.57
N ASP A 81 18.71 28.00 23.88
CA ASP A 81 19.91 28.50 24.57
C ASP A 81 20.68 27.41 25.34
N GLY A 82 20.24 26.15 25.28
CA GLY A 82 20.81 25.06 26.05
C GLY A 82 20.27 24.95 27.49
N LYS A 83 19.33 25.82 27.89
CA LYS A 83 18.71 25.85 29.22
C LYS A 83 17.20 25.63 29.18
N GLY A 84 16.68 25.17 28.05
CA GLY A 84 15.26 24.87 27.87
C GLY A 84 14.41 26.05 27.43
N LYS A 85 15.01 27.18 27.01
CA LYS A 85 14.23 28.32 26.51
C LYS A 85 13.39 27.94 25.29
N ASP A 86 12.09 28.26 25.35
CA ASP A 86 11.09 27.97 24.32
C ASP A 86 10.93 26.48 23.95
N GLY A 87 11.47 25.57 24.78
CA GLY A 87 11.33 24.13 24.65
C GLY A 87 11.72 23.59 23.26
N LEU A 88 10.91 22.65 22.75
CA LEU A 88 11.15 22.03 21.44
C LEU A 88 11.14 23.05 20.30
N THR A 89 10.27 24.05 20.36
CA THR A 89 10.20 25.12 19.36
C THR A 89 11.50 25.94 19.36
N GLY A 90 12.01 26.29 20.55
CA GLY A 90 13.29 26.97 20.70
C GLY A 90 14.46 26.18 20.11
N TYR A 91 14.48 24.87 20.35
CA TYR A 91 15.48 23.98 19.75
C TYR A 91 15.42 23.97 18.22
N LEU A 92 14.22 23.92 17.64
CA LEU A 92 14.03 23.95 16.19
C LEU A 92 14.43 25.32 15.58
N MET A 93 14.15 26.43 16.25
CA MET A 93 14.60 27.76 15.83
C MET A 93 16.14 27.89 15.87
N MET A 94 16.76 27.35 16.91
CA MET A 94 18.21 27.27 17.03
C MET A 94 18.81 26.41 15.91
N LEU A 95 18.20 25.24 15.62
CA LEU A 95 18.62 24.35 14.54
C LEU A 95 18.50 25.01 13.17
N ALA A 96 17.40 25.71 12.90
CA ALA A 96 17.20 26.47 11.67
C ALA A 96 18.29 27.54 11.47
N SER A 97 18.78 28.14 12.55
CA SER A 97 19.82 29.19 12.50
C SER A 97 21.22 28.61 12.33
N LYS A 98 21.56 27.55 13.09
CA LYS A 98 22.92 26.96 13.12
C LYS A 98 23.17 25.94 12.00
N GLU A 99 22.20 25.07 11.75
CA GLU A 99 22.31 23.99 10.75
C GLU A 99 21.13 23.96 9.79
N ARG A 100 21.14 24.91 8.85
CA ARG A 100 20.11 25.04 7.81
C ARG A 100 19.90 23.76 6.99
N GLN A 101 20.97 23.00 6.71
CA GLN A 101 20.91 21.76 5.95
C GLN A 101 20.09 20.68 6.67
N THR A 102 20.30 20.54 7.98
CA THR A 102 19.56 19.57 8.81
C THR A 102 18.10 19.99 8.91
N PHE A 103 17.82 21.28 9.06
CA PHE A 103 16.46 21.81 9.10
C PHE A 103 15.72 21.66 7.76
N ALA A 104 16.39 21.87 6.62
CA ALA A 104 15.83 21.66 5.29
C ALA A 104 15.34 20.21 5.10
N LYS A 105 16.13 19.22 5.55
CA LYS A 105 15.72 17.81 5.52
C LYS A 105 14.47 17.51 6.37
N LEU A 106 14.25 18.26 7.46
CA LEU A 106 13.02 18.13 8.24
C LEU A 106 11.83 18.71 7.47
N LEU A 107 12.00 19.87 6.81
CA LEU A 107 10.97 20.47 5.96
C LEU A 107 10.56 19.55 4.81
N GLU A 108 11.52 18.89 4.15
CA GLU A 108 11.25 17.88 3.11
C GLU A 108 10.30 16.77 3.56
N ARG A 109 10.31 16.41 4.86
CA ARG A 109 9.42 15.37 5.40
C ARG A 109 8.05 15.89 5.81
N VAL A 110 7.95 17.17 6.15
CA VAL A 110 6.71 17.82 6.60
C VAL A 110 5.87 18.30 5.43
N LEU A 111 6.48 18.81 4.36
CA LEU A 111 5.76 19.38 3.22
C LEU A 111 4.84 18.39 2.48
N PRO A 112 5.28 17.15 2.14
CA PRO A 112 4.41 16.20 1.43
C PRO A 112 3.17 15.79 2.23
N LEU A 113 3.23 15.86 3.57
CA LEU A 113 2.10 15.55 4.44
C LEU A 113 0.98 16.60 4.35
N GLN A 114 1.22 17.75 3.73
CA GLN A 114 0.26 18.86 3.63
C GLN A 114 -0.44 18.94 2.26
N LEU A 115 -0.10 18.06 1.32
CA LEU A 115 -0.71 18.04 -0.01
C LEU A 115 -1.93 17.10 -0.04
N ASP A 116 -3.08 17.63 0.36
CA ASP A 116 -4.38 17.02 0.07
C ASP A 116 -4.78 17.28 -1.39
N VAL A 117 -4.35 16.41 -2.31
CA VAL A 117 -4.87 16.44 -3.68
C VAL A 117 -6.29 15.85 -3.67
N LYS A 118 -7.29 16.73 -3.50
CA LYS A 118 -8.72 16.36 -3.50
C LYS A 118 -9.31 16.16 -4.90
N GLU A 119 -8.53 16.39 -5.95
CA GLU A 119 -9.01 16.17 -7.31
C GLU A 119 -8.83 14.71 -7.71
N ALA A 120 -9.94 14.05 -8.02
CA ALA A 120 -9.93 12.76 -8.68
C ALA A 120 -9.16 12.89 -10.02
N PRO A 121 -8.37 11.87 -10.41
CA PRO A 121 -7.73 11.88 -11.71
C PRO A 121 -8.81 12.01 -12.78
N ARG A 122 -8.83 13.14 -13.49
CA ARG A 122 -9.72 13.33 -14.62
C ARG A 122 -9.24 12.42 -15.74
N THR A 123 -10.08 11.49 -16.16
CA THR A 123 -9.86 10.70 -17.38
C THR A 123 -10.07 11.62 -18.57
N TYR A 124 -8.99 11.92 -19.30
CA TYR A 124 -9.06 12.63 -20.57
C TYR A 124 -8.96 11.62 -21.70
N THR A 125 -9.68 11.86 -22.80
CA THR A 125 -9.35 11.18 -24.06
C THR A 125 -7.98 11.65 -24.56
N VAL A 126 -7.35 10.86 -25.43
CA VAL A 126 -5.99 11.15 -25.94
C VAL A 126 -5.94 12.51 -26.65
N ALA A 127 -7.00 12.85 -27.40
CA ALA A 127 -7.13 14.11 -28.11
C ALA A 127 -7.30 15.31 -27.14
N GLU A 128 -8.15 15.15 -26.12
CA GLU A 128 -8.35 16.19 -25.10
C GLU A 128 -7.09 16.42 -24.26
N ALA A 129 -6.35 15.36 -23.93
CA ALA A 129 -5.07 15.46 -23.23
C ALA A 129 -4.04 16.24 -24.06
N ALA A 130 -3.94 15.97 -25.36
CA ALA A 130 -3.03 16.68 -26.26
C ALA A 130 -3.42 18.17 -26.40
N ALA A 131 -4.71 18.48 -26.51
CA ALA A 131 -5.20 19.85 -26.56
C ALA A 131 -4.90 20.63 -25.25
N GLU A 132 -5.09 19.99 -24.10
CA GLU A 132 -4.83 20.60 -22.79
C GLU A 132 -3.32 20.82 -22.53
N LEU A 133 -2.46 19.89 -22.97
CA LEU A 133 -1.00 20.08 -22.92
C LEU A 133 -0.55 21.27 -23.78
N ASN A 134 -1.08 21.37 -25.00
CA ASN A 134 -0.84 22.52 -25.87
C ASN A 134 -1.31 23.84 -25.25
N ARG A 135 -2.49 23.85 -24.60
CA ARG A 135 -3.01 25.03 -23.89
C ARG A 135 -2.10 25.47 -22.74
N ARG A 136 -1.48 24.52 -22.05
CA ARG A 136 -0.53 24.76 -20.96
C ARG A 136 0.90 25.08 -21.43
N GLY A 137 1.14 25.06 -22.75
CA GLY A 137 2.47 25.29 -23.32
C GLY A 137 3.46 24.17 -23.03
N LEU A 138 2.98 22.97 -22.72
CA LEU A 138 3.80 21.78 -22.50
C LEU A 138 3.94 21.00 -23.81
N PRO A 139 5.13 20.48 -24.14
CA PRO A 139 5.32 19.73 -25.38
C PRO A 139 4.49 18.45 -25.35
N VAL A 140 3.69 18.24 -26.40
CA VAL A 140 2.91 17.01 -26.58
C VAL A 140 3.88 15.87 -26.89
N PRO A 141 3.97 14.83 -26.04
CA PRO A 141 4.83 13.69 -26.31
C PRO A 141 4.38 13.01 -27.61
N MET A 142 5.34 12.60 -28.44
CA MET A 142 5.10 12.07 -29.79
C MET A 142 4.10 10.89 -29.81
N LEU A 143 4.06 10.10 -28.73
CA LEU A 143 3.10 9.00 -28.54
C LEU A 143 1.63 9.47 -28.51
N LEU A 144 1.34 10.67 -28.02
CA LEU A 144 0.00 11.28 -28.04
C LEU A 144 -0.34 11.87 -29.42
N ALA A 145 0.66 12.36 -30.15
CA ALA A 145 0.48 13.00 -31.45
C ALA A 145 0.20 12.01 -32.59
N LEU A 146 0.63 10.75 -32.44
CA LEU A 146 0.45 9.70 -33.44
C LEU A 146 -0.80 8.84 -33.20
N ALA A 147 -1.54 9.10 -32.12
CA ALA A 147 -2.74 8.35 -31.80
C ALA A 147 -3.91 8.76 -32.71
N PRO A 148 -4.62 7.80 -33.35
CA PRO A 148 -5.77 8.13 -34.18
C PRO A 148 -6.90 8.73 -33.32
N PRO A 149 -7.69 9.66 -33.88
CA PRO A 149 -8.76 10.36 -33.15
C PRO A 149 -9.97 9.49 -32.77
N SER A 150 -9.93 8.18 -33.02
CA SER A 150 -11.07 7.25 -32.89
C SER A 150 -10.97 6.27 -31.72
N ASN A 151 -10.01 6.43 -30.80
CA ASN A 151 -9.98 5.61 -29.59
C ASN A 151 -10.89 6.26 -28.53
N ASP A 152 -12.20 6.06 -28.67
CA ASP A 152 -13.23 6.35 -27.66
C ASP A 152 -13.11 5.45 -26.43
N THR A 153 -12.17 4.51 -26.42
CA THR A 153 -11.84 3.72 -25.26
C THR A 153 -11.11 4.61 -24.26
N PRO A 154 -11.69 4.93 -23.08
CA PRO A 154 -10.92 5.53 -22.02
C PRO A 154 -9.71 4.62 -21.79
N ILE A 155 -8.51 5.20 -21.75
CA ILE A 155 -7.31 4.48 -21.34
C ILE A 155 -7.44 4.23 -19.84
N ALA A 156 -8.31 3.29 -19.48
CA ALA A 156 -8.32 2.65 -18.20
C ALA A 156 -7.04 1.83 -18.13
N ALA A 157 -6.25 2.07 -17.10
CA ALA A 157 -5.20 1.14 -16.74
C ALA A 157 -5.86 -0.20 -16.39
N ASN A 158 -5.77 -1.17 -17.30
CA ASN A 158 -6.02 -2.60 -17.16
C ASN A 158 -7.13 -3.01 -16.17
N GLU A 159 -8.31 -3.35 -16.69
CA GLU A 159 -9.22 -4.27 -16.01
C GLU A 159 -9.61 -5.39 -16.96
N ASP A 160 -9.38 -6.61 -16.46
CA ASP A 160 -9.59 -7.89 -17.11
C ASP A 160 -11.05 -8.11 -17.52
N THR A 161 -11.20 -8.73 -18.68
CA THR A 161 -12.43 -9.28 -19.21
C THR A 161 -13.08 -10.26 -18.22
N ALA A 162 -14.32 -9.98 -17.83
CA ALA A 162 -15.25 -10.98 -17.35
C ALA A 162 -16.59 -10.73 -18.03
N GLU A 163 -16.85 -11.52 -19.07
CA GLU A 163 -18.19 -11.82 -19.54
C GLU A 163 -18.96 -12.43 -18.38
N ASP A 164 -20.22 -12.01 -18.17
CA ASP A 164 -21.31 -12.89 -17.76
C ASP A 164 -22.65 -12.16 -17.98
N GLU A 165 -23.55 -12.91 -18.59
CA GLU A 165 -24.85 -12.55 -19.15
C GLU A 165 -25.93 -12.28 -18.09
N GLU A 166 -26.93 -11.44 -18.40
CA GLU A 166 -28.37 -11.68 -18.17
C GLU A 166 -29.17 -10.47 -18.74
N PHE A 167 -29.88 -10.58 -19.86
CA PHE A 167 -31.21 -11.19 -20.08
C PHE A 167 -32.38 -10.33 -19.57
N GLU A 168 -32.88 -9.38 -20.38
CA GLU A 168 -34.34 -9.16 -20.58
C GLU A 168 -34.63 -8.17 -21.74
N GLN A 169 -34.86 -8.69 -22.94
CA GLN A 169 -35.59 -7.98 -24.00
C GLN A 169 -36.55 -8.96 -24.69
N LEU A 170 -37.81 -8.93 -24.29
CA LEU A 170 -38.94 -9.37 -25.11
C LEU A 170 -39.90 -8.18 -25.26
N ALA A 171 -40.11 -7.80 -26.52
CA ALA A 171 -40.70 -6.57 -26.99
C ALA A 171 -42.18 -6.36 -26.58
N PRO A 172 -42.68 -5.11 -26.55
CA PRO A 172 -44.12 -4.83 -26.55
C PRO A 172 -44.70 -5.05 -27.95
N GLY A 173 -45.27 -6.22 -28.18
CA GLY A 173 -46.04 -6.56 -29.38
C GLY A 173 -47.52 -6.24 -29.21
N THR A 174 -47.97 -5.19 -29.88
CA THR A 174 -49.35 -4.74 -30.03
C THR A 174 -50.27 -5.81 -30.65
N ALA A 175 -51.44 -6.05 -30.04
CA ALA A 175 -52.77 -5.92 -30.65
C ALA A 175 -53.80 -6.99 -30.23
N ARG A 176 -55.03 -6.49 -30.02
CA ARG A 176 -56.34 -7.10 -30.37
C ARG A 176 -57.08 -7.88 -29.29
N ILE A 177 -58.05 -7.21 -28.68
CA ILE A 177 -59.30 -7.84 -28.20
C ILE A 177 -60.45 -6.92 -28.66
N GLU A 178 -61.36 -7.51 -29.44
CA GLU A 178 -62.72 -7.02 -29.71
C GLU A 178 -63.62 -7.23 -28.49
#